data_AF-A0A9N8QCA9-F1
#
_entry.id   AF-A0A9N8QCA9-F1
#
_cell.length_a   1.000
_cell.length_b   1.000
_cell.length_c   1.000
_cell.angle_alpha   90.00
_cell.angle_beta   90.00
_cell.angle_gamma   90.00
#
_symmetry.space_group_name_H-M   'P 1'
#
loop_
_entity.id
_entity.type
_entity.pdbx_description
1 polymer ?
#
loop_
_entity_poly.entity_id
_entity_poly.type
_entity_poly.pdbx_seq_one_letter_code
_entity_poly.pdbx_strand_id
1 'polypeptide(L)'
;MILSEFAGAAQSLNGSLIVNPWSAADVADAIHRALTMPPDLRKANFEKLSKYVNKHTASWWGMSFVTDLRRIQIGDDGYDVEEE
;
A
#
# COMPACT_ATOMS: atom_id res chain seq x y z
N MET A 1 3.96 -10.84 -8.59
CA MET A 1 3.00 -10.97 -7.47
C MET A 1 1.60 -11.00 -8.04
N ILE A 2 0.76 -11.93 -7.61
CA ILE A 2 -0.66 -12.00 -7.98
C ILE A 2 -1.44 -11.56 -6.75
N LEU A 3 -2.41 -10.67 -6.92
CA LEU A 3 -3.10 -10.02 -5.82
C LEU A 3 -4.60 -9.90 -6.13
N SER A 4 -5.44 -10.20 -5.15
CA SER A 4 -6.88 -9.99 -5.27
C SER A 4 -7.21 -8.50 -5.38
N GLU A 5 -8.17 -8.14 -6.23
CA GLU A 5 -8.73 -6.77 -6.30
C GLU A 5 -9.35 -6.30 -4.97
N PHE A 6 -9.81 -7.23 -4.14
CA PHE A 6 -10.42 -6.95 -2.84
C PHE A 6 -9.39 -6.76 -1.72
N ALA A 7 -8.11 -7.02 -1.99
CA ALA A 7 -7.06 -6.72 -1.02
C ALA A 7 -6.86 -5.20 -0.95
N GLY A 8 -6.89 -4.61 0.25
CA GLY A 8 -6.63 -3.18 0.43
C GLY A 8 -5.29 -2.71 -0.16
N ALA A 9 -4.31 -3.62 -0.25
CA ALA A 9 -3.02 -3.35 -0.86
C ALA A 9 -3.05 -3.26 -2.41
N ALA A 10 -4.15 -3.65 -3.07
CA ALA A 10 -4.27 -3.66 -4.53
C ALA A 10 -4.15 -2.26 -5.14
N GLN A 11 -4.67 -1.24 -4.45
CA GLN A 11 -4.56 0.16 -4.87
C GLN A 11 -3.14 0.73 -4.76
N SER A 12 -2.32 0.08 -3.93
CA SER A 12 -0.98 0.53 -3.56
C SER A 12 0.12 -0.16 -4.36
N LEU A 13 -0.11 -1.42 -4.74
CA LEU A 13 0.89 -2.32 -5.31
C LEU A 13 0.77 -2.43 -6.84
N ASN A 14 1.00 -1.31 -7.53
CA ASN A 14 0.84 -1.12 -8.99
C ASN A 14 1.72 -2.01 -9.91
N GLY A 15 2.57 -2.87 -9.35
CA GLY A 15 3.35 -3.89 -10.10
C GLY A 15 2.74 -5.30 -10.04
N SER A 16 1.56 -5.44 -9.44
CA SER A 16 0.89 -6.74 -9.25
C SER A 16 0.01 -7.10 -10.43
N LEU A 17 -0.16 -8.41 -10.64
CA LEU A 17 -1.26 -8.93 -11.46
C LEU A 17 -2.51 -8.96 -10.59
N ILE A 18 -3.43 -8.02 -10.81
CA ILE A 18 -4.69 -7.94 -10.09
C ILE A 18 -5.67 -8.96 -10.68
N VAL A 19 -6.32 -9.73 -9.81
CA VAL A 19 -7.28 -10.77 -10.20
C VAL A 19 -8.55 -10.71 -9.36
N ASN A 20 -9.66 -11.12 -9.97
CA ASN A 20 -10.85 -11.51 -9.22
C ASN A 20 -10.63 -12.92 -8.64
N PRO A 21 -10.56 -13.10 -7.31
CA PRO A 21 -10.31 -14.40 -6.70
C PRO A 21 -11.45 -15.40 -6.90
N TRP A 22 -12.64 -14.95 -7.30
CA TRP A 22 -13.80 -15.81 -7.55
C TRP A 22 -13.83 -16.36 -8.98
N SER A 23 -12.99 -15.85 -9.87
CA SER A 23 -12.82 -16.38 -11.23
C SER A 23 -11.63 -17.32 -11.28
N ALA A 24 -11.89 -18.63 -11.34
CA ALA A 24 -10.82 -19.63 -11.48
C ALA A 24 -10.02 -19.45 -12.79
N ALA A 25 -10.67 -18.98 -13.85
CA ALA A 25 -10.03 -18.69 -15.13
C ALA A 25 -9.04 -17.52 -15.00
N ASP A 26 -9.45 -16.40 -14.39
CA ASP A 26 -8.58 -15.23 -14.20
C ASP A 26 -7.35 -15.57 -13.37
N VAL A 27 -7.53 -16.37 -12.31
CA VAL A 27 -6.44 -16.84 -11.47
C VAL A 27 -5.48 -17.74 -12.24
N ALA A 28 -6.00 -18.68 -13.04
CA ALA A 28 -5.18 -19.56 -13.88
C ALA A 28 -4.36 -18.76 -14.91
N ASP A 29 -5.00 -17.80 -15.59
CA ASP A 29 -4.34 -16.92 -16.56
C ASP A 29 -3.28 -16.04 -15.91
N ALA A 30 -3.54 -15.52 -14.71
CA ALA A 30 -2.55 -14.73 -13.97
C ALA A 30 -1.34 -15.57 -13.53
N ILE A 31 -1.55 -16.83 -13.12
CA ILE A 31 -0.46 -17.77 -12.81
C ILE A 31 0.36 -18.05 -14.07
N HIS A 32 -0.30 -18.41 -15.17
CA HIS A 32 0.37 -18.66 -16.45
C HIS A 32 1.18 -17.45 -16.91
N ARG A 33 0.59 -16.25 -16.85
CA ARG A 33 1.25 -14.98 -17.20
C ARG A 33 2.41 -14.67 -16.26
N ALA A 34 2.31 -14.96 -14.97
CA ALA A 34 3.41 -14.74 -14.02
C ALA A 34 4.62 -15.63 -14.33
N LEU A 35 4.38 -16.87 -14.75
CA LEU A 35 5.42 -17.85 -15.10
C LEU A 35 6.06 -17.57 -16.46
N THR A 36 5.28 -17.08 -17.43
CA THR A 36 5.73 -16.79 -18.80
C THR A 36 6.18 -15.34 -19.00
N MET A 37 6.15 -14.51 -17.95
CA MET A 37 6.54 -13.10 -18.01
C MET A 37 8.01 -12.93 -18.44
N PRO A 38 8.32 -12.04 -19.39
CA PRO A 38 9.69 -11.72 -19.75
C PRO A 38 10.51 -11.29 -18.52
N PRO A 39 11.79 -11.70 -18.41
CA PRO A 39 12.62 -11.39 -17.24
C PRO A 39 12.70 -9.89 -16.91
N ASP A 40 12.80 -9.05 -17.94
CA ASP A 40 12.92 -7.58 -17.78
C ASP A 40 11.64 -6.97 -17.21
N LEU A 41 10.47 -7.41 -17.72
CA LEU A 41 9.18 -6.96 -17.21
C LEU A 41 8.96 -7.44 -15.77
N ARG A 42 9.34 -8.69 -15.48
CA ARG A 42 9.25 -9.25 -14.12
C ARG A 42 10.13 -8.47 -13.14
N LYS A 43 11.35 -8.10 -13.55
CA LYS A 43 12.26 -7.28 -12.75
C LYS A 43 11.71 -5.87 -12.53
N ALA A 44 11.24 -5.20 -13.57
CA ALA A 44 10.65 -3.87 -13.46
C ALA A 44 9.41 -3.86 -12.54
N ASN A 45 8.56 -4.88 -12.62
CA ASN A 45 7.42 -5.03 -11.72
C ASN A 45 7.86 -5.26 -10.28
N PHE A 46 8.85 -6.13 -10.05
CA PHE A 46 9.41 -6.36 -8.72
C PHE A 46 10.01 -5.10 -8.11
N GLU A 47 10.77 -4.32 -8.87
CA GLU A 47 11.38 -3.07 -8.40
C GLU A 47 10.31 -2.06 -7.96
N LYS A 48 9.22 -1.91 -8.72
CA LYS A 48 8.08 -1.06 -8.33
C LYS A 48 7.46 -1.51 -7.01
N LEU A 49 7.20 -2.80 -6.87
CA LEU A 49 6.62 -3.39 -5.66
C LEU A 49 7.55 -3.22 -4.45
N SER A 50 8.83 -3.56 -4.62
CA SER A 50 9.85 -3.44 -3.59
C SER A 50 10.02 -2.00 -3.12
N LYS A 51 10.06 -1.04 -4.05
CA LYS A 51 10.14 0.39 -3.72
C LYS A 51 8.95 0.85 -2.88
N TYR A 52 7.74 0.39 -3.20
CA TYR A 52 6.54 0.75 -2.44
C TYR A 52 6.60 0.19 -1.01
N VAL A 53 6.87 -1.12 -0.87
CA VAL A 53 6.91 -1.80 0.44
C VAL A 53 8.01 -1.22 1.34
N ASN A 54 9.19 -0.95 0.79
CA ASN A 54 10.29 -0.36 1.56
C ASN A 54 10.06 1.10 1.94
N LYS A 55 9.20 1.84 1.20
CA LYS A 55 8.83 3.21 1.54
C LYS A 55 7.77 3.27 2.64
N HIS A 56 6.78 2.37 2.60
CA HIS A 56 5.63 2.38 3.50
C HIS A 56 5.76 1.27 4.55
N THR A 57 6.74 1.40 5.43
CA THR A 57 7.01 0.43 6.49
C THR A 57 6.07 0.61 7.69
N ALA A 58 6.02 -0.39 8.57
CA ALA A 58 5.27 -0.30 9.83
C ALA A 58 5.75 0.88 10.70
N SER A 59 7.07 1.12 10.75
CA SER A 59 7.64 2.26 11.48
C SER A 59 7.22 3.60 10.89
N TRP A 60 7.19 3.70 9.56
CA TRP A 60 6.69 4.90 8.87
C TRP A 60 5.22 5.16 9.21
N TRP A 61 4.38 4.13 9.12
CA TRP A 61 2.96 4.23 9.49
C TRP A 61 2.77 4.66 10.96
N GLY A 62 3.51 4.05 11.89
CA GLY A 62 3.40 4.38 13.32
C GLY A 62 3.81 5.83 13.63
N MET A 63 4.88 6.32 13.01
CA MET A 63 5.30 7.72 13.11
C MET A 63 4.24 8.66 12.55
N SER A 64 3.73 8.40 11.34
CA SER A 64 2.67 9.19 10.72
C SER A 64 1.42 9.25 11.61
N PHE A 65 1.00 8.12 12.16
CA PHE A 65 -0.16 8.04 13.04
C PHE A 65 0.00 8.91 14.30
N VAL A 66 1.16 8.82 14.98
CA VAL A 66 1.43 9.65 16.18
C VAL A 66 1.53 11.13 15.83
N THR A 67 2.16 11.48 14.71
CA THR A 67 2.23 12.87 14.23
C THR A 67 0.85 13.44 13.97
N ASP A 68 -0.03 12.68 13.32
CA ASP A 68 -1.40 13.11 13.03
C ASP A 68 -2.21 13.29 14.32
N LEU A 69 -2.06 12.39 15.30
CA LEU A 69 -2.70 12.55 16.63
C LEU A 69 -2.25 13.83 17.35
N ARG A 70 -0.94 14.13 17.36
CA ARG A 70 -0.42 15.35 18.01
C ARG A 70 -0.92 16.62 17.33
N ARG A 71 -1.07 16.59 16.00
CA ARG A 71 -1.60 17.73 15.24
C ARG A 71 -3.04 18.06 15.64
N ILE A 72 -3.85 17.05 15.96
CA ILE A 72 -5.24 17.25 16.41
C ILE A 72 -5.26 17.87 17.80
N GLN A 73 -4.35 17.45 18.70
CA GLN A 73 -4.31 17.98 20.07
C GLN A 73 -3.91 19.45 20.18
N ILE A 74 -3.08 19.96 19.27
CA ILE A 74 -2.65 21.37 19.26
C ILE A 74 -3.77 22.32 18.76
N GLY A 75 -4.88 21.77 18.24
CA GLY A 75 -6.02 22.53 17.73
C GLY A 75 -7.10 22.91 18.76
N ASP A 76 -6.95 22.52 20.04
CA ASP A 76 -8.00 22.66 21.07
C ASP A 76 -7.59 23.55 22.27
N ASP A 77 -6.40 24.15 22.27
CA ASP A 77 -5.93 25.03 23.36
C ASP A 77 -6.43 26.49 23.23
N GLY A 78 -7.71 26.64 22.91
CA GLY A 78 -8.44 27.91 23.04
C GLY A 78 -8.87 28.14 24.49
N TYR A 79 -7.92 28.28 25.41
CA TYR A 79 -8.17 28.85 26.73
C TYR A 79 -7.49 30.22 26.81
N ASP A 80 -8.30 31.26 26.60
CA ASP A 80 -8.00 32.61 27.09
C ASP A 80 -7.83 32.52 28.61
N VAL A 81 -6.57 32.59 29.05
CA VAL A 81 -6.28 32.89 30.45
C VAL A 81 -6.37 34.41 30.57
N GLU A 82 -7.53 34.91 30.97
CA GLU A 82 -7.63 36.26 31.52
C GLU A 82 -6.75 36.30 32.78
N GLU A 83 -5.60 36.99 32.70
CA GLU A 83 -4.82 37.39 33.87
C GLU A 83 -5.57 38.50 34.61
N GLU A 84 -6.00 38.23 35.84
CA GLU A 84 -6.45 39.21 36.84
C GLU A 84 -5.30 39.59 37.79
#